data_AF-A0A1R0V6B9-F1
#
_entry.id   AF-A0A1R0V6B9-F1
#
_cell.length_a   1.000
_cell.length_b   1.000
_cell.length_c   1.000
_cell.angle_alpha   90.00
_cell.angle_beta   90.00
_cell.angle_gamma   90.00
#
_symmetry.space_group_name_H-M   'P 1'
#
loop_
_entity.id
_entity.type
_entity.pdbx_description
1 polymer ?
#
loop_
_entity_poly.entity_id
_entity_poly.type
_entity_poly.pdbx_seq_one_letter_code
_entity_poly.pdbx_strand_id
1 'polypeptide(L)'
;MDATWVPAALQCVRRCPARSDYIELCFDTPEGSWTWCFRDPCVSGEPESSGGTLAVTPGPYGTRARCVNDGELGFALPIAEALPMILGGSQTFLARKLIERGW
;
A
#
# COMPACT_ATOMS: atom_id res chain seq x y z
N MET A 1 10.08 -14.24 -2.64
CA MET A 1 9.48 -13.14 -3.43
C MET A 1 10.11 -13.09 -4.82
N ASP A 2 9.29 -13.32 -5.84
CA ASP A 2 9.67 -13.35 -7.26
C ASP A 2 9.89 -11.96 -7.88
N ALA A 3 10.36 -11.94 -9.13
CA ALA A 3 10.59 -10.73 -9.95
C ALA A 3 9.33 -9.89 -10.25
N THR A 4 8.16 -10.28 -9.75
CA THR A 4 6.89 -9.56 -9.89
C THR A 4 6.64 -8.55 -8.76
N TRP A 5 7.47 -8.57 -7.72
CA TRP A 5 7.33 -7.70 -6.55
C TRP A 5 8.47 -6.70 -6.47
N VAL A 6 8.12 -5.46 -6.19
CA VAL A 6 9.06 -4.34 -6.11
C VAL A 6 8.98 -3.76 -4.71
N PRO A 7 10.10 -3.67 -3.97
CA PRO A 7 10.10 -2.99 -2.68
C PRO A 7 9.71 -1.52 -2.89
N ALA A 8 8.86 -1.02 -2.01
CA ALA A 8 8.31 0.32 -2.10
C ALA A 8 8.47 1.05 -0.78
N ALA A 9 9.09 2.22 -0.84
CA ALA A 9 9.25 3.11 0.30
C ALA A 9 8.16 4.18 0.26
N LEU A 10 7.39 4.31 1.33
CA LEU A 10 6.43 5.40 1.45
C LEU A 10 7.21 6.73 1.64
N GLN A 11 7.17 7.60 0.64
CA GLN A 11 7.87 8.89 0.66
C GLN A 11 7.05 9.98 1.31
N CYS A 12 5.76 10.06 0.96
CA CYS A 12 4.87 11.06 1.53
C CYS A 12 3.41 10.62 1.50
N VAL A 13 2.64 11.23 2.38
CA VAL A 13 1.20 11.08 2.49
C VAL A 13 0.59 12.47 2.34
N ARG A 14 -0.34 12.63 1.41
CA ARG A 14 -0.97 13.92 1.08
C ARG A 14 -2.49 13.77 1.06
N ARG A 15 -3.22 14.88 0.96
CA ARG A 15 -4.65 14.82 0.67
C ARG A 15 -4.86 14.46 -0.78
N CYS A 16 -5.77 13.52 -1.04
CA CYS A 16 -6.09 13.15 -2.41
C CYS A 16 -6.72 14.35 -3.14
N PRO A 17 -6.21 14.73 -4.33
CA PRO A 17 -6.72 15.88 -5.07
C PRO A 17 -8.16 15.69 -5.55
N ALA A 18 -8.58 14.43 -5.76
CA ALA A 18 -9.91 14.11 -6.26
C ALA A 18 -10.99 14.10 -5.17
N ARG A 19 -10.63 13.84 -3.90
CA ARG A 19 -11.59 13.63 -2.80
C ARG A 19 -11.00 14.02 -1.45
N SER A 20 -11.72 14.86 -0.70
CA SER A 20 -11.25 15.37 0.61
C SER A 20 -11.23 14.33 1.73
N ASP A 21 -12.00 13.24 1.58
CA ASP A 21 -12.08 12.10 2.50
C ASP A 21 -11.05 10.99 2.20
N TYR A 22 -10.10 11.28 1.30
CA TYR A 22 -9.07 10.35 0.86
C TYR A 22 -7.66 10.94 1.07
N ILE A 23 -6.71 10.08 1.39
CA ILE A 23 -5.29 10.38 1.41
C ILE A 23 -4.61 9.73 0.20
N GLU A 24 -3.66 10.44 -0.38
CA GLU A 24 -2.78 9.96 -1.43
C GLU A 24 -1.48 9.46 -0.78
N LEU A 25 -1.15 8.21 -1.03
CA LEU A 25 0.12 7.61 -0.62
C LEU A 25 1.06 7.62 -1.82
N CYS A 26 2.23 8.22 -1.65
CA CYS A 26 3.26 8.26 -2.68
C CYS A 26 4.38 7.28 -2.32
N PHE A 27 4.48 6.21 -3.08
CA PHE A 27 5.54 5.23 -2.96
C PHE A 27 6.64 5.50 -3.98
N ASP A 28 7.88 5.42 -3.53
CA ASP A 28 9.04 5.34 -4.42
C ASP A 28 9.49 3.89 -4.55
N THR A 29 9.80 3.51 -5.78
CA THR A 29 10.32 2.18 -6.10
C THR A 29 11.49 2.31 -7.06
N PRO A 30 12.39 1.32 -7.12
CA PRO A 30 13.48 1.29 -8.11
C PRO A 30 13.03 1.40 -9.57
N GLU A 31 11.76 1.12 -9.86
CA GLU A 31 11.18 1.12 -11.21
C GLU A 31 10.36 2.38 -11.50
N GLY A 32 10.19 3.27 -10.52
CA GLY A 32 9.42 4.50 -10.62
C GLY A 32 8.53 4.74 -9.41
N SER A 33 8.01 5.96 -9.30
CA SER A 33 7.05 6.31 -8.26
C SER A 33 5.67 5.77 -8.59
N TRP A 34 4.95 5.27 -7.58
CA TRP A 34 3.54 4.90 -7.69
C TRP A 34 2.72 5.63 -6.63
N THR A 35 1.63 6.25 -7.05
CA THR A 35 0.77 7.07 -6.19
C THR A 35 -0.64 6.53 -6.21
N TRP A 36 -1.29 6.43 -5.05
CA TRP A 36 -2.69 6.01 -5.04
C TRP A 36 -3.48 6.63 -3.91
N CYS A 37 -4.74 6.97 -4.22
CA CYS A 37 -5.67 7.49 -3.23
C CYS A 37 -6.40 6.37 -2.48
N PHE A 38 -6.33 6.42 -1.16
CA PHE A 38 -7.02 5.54 -0.23
C PHE A 38 -7.97 6.36 0.63
N ARG A 39 -9.05 5.73 1.10
CA ARG A 39 -9.92 6.40 2.07
C ARG A 39 -9.13 6.66 3.35
N ASP A 40 -9.24 7.88 3.86
CA ASP A 40 -8.52 8.29 5.06
C ASP A 40 -8.92 7.41 6.28
N PRO A 41 -7.95 6.83 7.01
CA PRO A 41 -8.23 5.93 8.12
C PRO A 41 -8.51 6.68 9.44
N CYS A 42 -8.38 8.01 9.54
CA CYS A 42 -8.62 8.75 10.78
C CYS A 42 -10.06 8.66 11.28
N VAL A 43 -10.98 8.05 10.52
CA VAL A 43 -12.34 7.72 10.98
C VAL A 43 -12.35 6.53 11.95
N SER A 44 -11.27 5.73 12.02
CA SER A 44 -11.26 4.46 12.77
C SER A 44 -9.88 4.17 13.41
N GLY A 45 -9.55 4.85 14.51
CA GLY A 45 -8.53 4.41 15.48
C GLY A 45 -7.06 4.65 15.09
N GLU A 46 -6.20 4.76 16.10
CA GLU A 46 -4.75 4.94 15.93
C GLU A 46 -4.13 3.76 15.17
N PRO A 47 -3.10 4.00 14.34
CA PRO A 47 -2.39 2.92 13.68
C PRO A 47 -1.63 2.11 14.74
N GLU A 48 -2.18 0.97 15.15
CA GLU A 48 -1.37 -0.03 15.84
C GLU A 48 -0.26 -0.44 14.86
N SER A 49 0.96 -0.03 15.20
CA SER A 49 2.20 -0.35 14.49
C SER A 49 2.49 -1.85 14.62
N SER A 50 1.67 -2.68 13.99
CA SER A 50 1.97 -4.08 13.78
C SER A 50 3.05 -4.14 12.72
N GLY A 51 4.31 -4.27 13.16
CA GLY A 51 5.47 -4.47 12.30
C GLY A 51 5.26 -5.70 11.42
N GLY A 52 4.79 -5.47 10.21
CA GLY A 52 4.46 -6.51 9.24
C GLY A 52 5.04 -6.16 7.88
N THR A 53 5.13 -7.16 7.01
CA THR A 53 5.43 -6.95 5.60
C THR A 53 4.12 -7.05 4.81
N LEU A 54 3.87 -6.10 3.93
CA LEU A 54 2.67 -6.02 3.12
C LEU A 54 3.01 -6.09 1.64
N ALA A 55 2.14 -6.74 0.88
CA ALA A 55 2.21 -6.84 -0.56
C ALA A 55 0.92 -6.27 -1.18
N VAL A 56 1.06 -5.23 -2.00
CA VAL A 56 -0.06 -4.56 -2.67
C VAL A 56 -0.18 -5.03 -4.10
N THR A 57 -1.39 -5.40 -4.50
CA THR A 57 -1.72 -5.95 -5.82
C THR A 57 -2.86 -5.18 -6.47
N PRO A 58 -2.97 -5.20 -7.81
CA PRO A 58 -4.17 -4.73 -8.47
C PRO A 58 -5.37 -5.61 -8.11
N GLY A 59 -6.45 -4.98 -7.69
CA GLY A 59 -7.75 -5.58 -7.47
C GLY A 59 -8.78 -5.13 -8.53
N PRO A 60 -9.95 -5.77 -8.59
CA PRO A 60 -10.99 -5.40 -9.55
C PRO A 60 -11.56 -3.99 -9.34
N TYR A 61 -11.41 -3.42 -8.14
CA TYR A 61 -11.96 -2.12 -7.76
C TYR A 61 -10.88 -1.12 -7.27
N GLY A 62 -9.60 -1.37 -7.57
CA GLY A 62 -8.48 -0.57 -7.09
C GLY A 62 -7.30 -1.46 -6.72
N THR A 63 -6.87 -1.41 -5.46
CA THR A 63 -5.76 -2.23 -4.95
C THR A 63 -6.18 -3.12 -3.78
N ARG A 64 -5.44 -4.20 -3.58
CA ARG A 64 -5.60 -5.14 -2.45
C ARG A 64 -4.27 -5.33 -1.77
N ALA A 65 -4.27 -5.28 -0.44
CA ALA A 65 -3.11 -5.63 0.36
C ALA A 65 -3.16 -7.10 0.77
N ARG A 66 -2.00 -7.71 0.95
CA ARG A 66 -1.83 -9.04 1.52
C ARG A 66 -0.71 -8.98 2.54
N CYS A 67 -0.84 -9.69 3.65
CA CYS A 67 0.31 -9.91 4.53
C CYS A 67 1.35 -10.76 3.82
N VAL A 68 2.61 -10.53 4.14
CA VAL A 68 3.71 -11.40 3.74
C VAL A 68 4.26 -12.03 5.02
N ASN A 69 4.16 -13.35 5.10
CA ASN A 69 4.67 -14.15 6.21
C ASN A 69 5.73 -15.10 5.66
N ASP A 70 6.92 -15.11 6.26
CA ASP A 70 8.03 -15.99 5.84
C ASP A 70 8.41 -15.87 4.34
N GLY A 71 8.21 -14.68 3.75
CA GLY A 71 8.48 -14.43 2.32
C GLY A 71 7.42 -14.95 1.35
N GLU A 72 6.32 -15.52 1.86
CA GLU A 72 5.15 -15.95 1.10
C GLU A 72 3.97 -14.99 1.28
N LEU A 73 3.12 -14.91 0.25
CA LEU A 73 1.89 -14.11 0.31
C LEU A 73 0.87 -14.83 1.19
N GLY A 74 0.60 -14.26 2.35
CA GLY A 74 -0.47 -14.68 3.24
C GLY A 74 -1.84 -14.19 2.80
N PHE A 75 -2.73 -14.07 3.77
CA PHE A 75 -4.12 -13.68 3.55
C PHE A 75 -4.24 -12.27 2.98
N ALA A 76 -5.27 -12.09 2.14
CA ALA A 76 -5.67 -10.77 1.68
C ALA A 76 -6.26 -9.99 2.85
N LEU A 77 -5.76 -8.77 3.04
CA LEU A 77 -6.28 -7.83 4.00
C LEU A 77 -7.16 -6.80 3.30
N PRO A 78 -8.26 -6.39 3.94
CA PRO A 78 -8.94 -5.16 3.58
C PRO A 78 -7.96 -4.00 3.59
N ILE A 79 -8.04 -3.13 2.58
CA ILE A 79 -7.12 -2.00 2.48
C ILE A 79 -7.25 -1.05 3.67
N ALA A 80 -8.42 -0.98 4.29
CA ALA A 80 -8.66 -0.22 5.51
C ALA A 80 -7.84 -0.73 6.70
N GLU A 81 -7.52 -2.03 6.75
CA GLU A 81 -6.65 -2.61 7.79
C GLU A 81 -5.17 -2.48 7.42
N ALA A 82 -4.83 -2.59 6.13
CA ALA A 82 -3.45 -2.46 5.68
C ALA A 82 -2.95 -1.01 5.72
N LEU A 83 -3.81 -0.02 5.52
CA LEU A 83 -3.44 1.39 5.50
C LEU A 83 -2.78 1.88 6.80
N PRO A 84 -3.33 1.65 8.01
CA PRO A 84 -2.65 2.01 9.25
C PRO A 84 -1.31 1.30 9.41
N MET A 85 -1.16 0.06 8.95
CA MET A 85 0.12 -0.65 8.97
C MET A 85 1.15 0.01 8.05
N ILE A 86 0.76 0.39 6.84
CA ILE A 86 1.61 1.13 5.87
C ILE A 86 2.03 2.48 6.48
N LEU A 87 1.08 3.23 7.04
CA LEU A 87 1.34 4.52 7.68
C LEU A 87 2.22 4.36 8.93
N GLY A 88 2.12 3.24 9.64
CA GLY A 88 2.99 2.84 10.74
C GLY A 88 4.38 2.41 10.33
N GLY A 89 4.74 2.46 9.03
CA GLY A 89 6.07 2.15 8.53
C GLY A 89 6.32 0.67 8.22
N SER A 90 5.26 -0.12 8.01
CA SER A 90 5.38 -1.51 7.55
C SER A 90 6.12 -1.61 6.23
N GLN A 91 6.96 -2.64 6.09
CA GLN A 91 7.68 -2.89 4.85
C GLN A 91 6.67 -3.22 3.75
N THR A 92 6.67 -2.45 2.67
CA THR A 92 5.67 -2.58 1.61
C THR A 92 6.31 -3.02 0.30
N PHE A 93 5.67 -3.96 -0.37
CA PHE A 93 6.01 -4.42 -1.71
C PHE A 93 4.83 -4.12 -2.63
N LEU A 94 5.09 -3.59 -3.81
CA LEU A 94 4.10 -3.37 -4.84
C LEU A 94 4.26 -4.43 -5.94
N ALA A 95 3.15 -4.93 -6.45
CA ALA A 95 3.18 -5.69 -7.69
C ALA A 95 3.65 -4.77 -8.82
N ARG A 96 4.67 -5.19 -9.58
CA ARG A 96 5.27 -4.42 -10.69
C ARG A 96 4.22 -3.86 -11.66
N LYS A 97 3.14 -4.60 -11.89
CA LYS A 97 1.99 -4.21 -12.73
C LYS A 97 1.29 -2.92 -12.28
N LEU A 98 1.39 -2.51 -11.01
CA LEU A 98 0.87 -1.23 -10.53
C LEU A 98 1.72 -0.06 -11.04
N ILE A 99 3.05 -0.25 -11.07
CA ILE A 99 4.03 0.75 -11.51
C ILE A 99 3.95 0.89 -13.03
N GLU A 100 3.95 -0.23 -13.76
CA GLU A 100 3.89 -0.25 -15.24
C GLU A 100 2.62 0.40 -15.81
N ARG A 101 1.50 0.32 -15.08
CA ARG A 101 0.24 0.87 -15.53
C ARG A 101 0.09 2.37 -15.28
N GLY A 102 0.98 2.99 -14.50
CA GLY A 102 0.93 4.44 -14.20
C GLY A 102 -0.38 4.89 -13.56
N TRP A 103 -0.96 4.02 -12.73
CA TRP A 103 -2.19 4.26 -11.98
C TRP A 103 -1.98 5.33 -10.91
#